data_AF-A0A7Y2YCF6-F1
#
_entry.id   AF-A0A7Y2YCF6-F1
#
_cell.length_a   1.000
_cell.length_b   1.000
_cell.length_c   1.000
_cell.angle_alpha   90.00
_cell.angle_beta   90.00
_cell.angle_gamma   90.00
#
_symmetry.space_group_name_H-M   'P 1'
#
loop_
_entity.id
_entity.type
_entity.pdbx_description
1 polymer ?
#
loop_
_entity_poly.entity_id
_entity_poly.type
_entity_poly.pdbx_seq_one_letter_code
_entity_poly.pdbx_strand_id
1 'polypeptide(L)'
;MIAALAEGRHGDPFSVLGRHVNGDSEIFRCFLPRTKRAWLDDESRPMTRVTGSDLFEHEAAAGELPPHYRILSEDERGHRHARLDPYSFWPQLDDGEMDAFHAGHHRYAQNLLGARR
;
A
#
# COMPACT_ATOMS: atom_id res chain seq x y z
N MET A 1 -0.29 -0.96 16.78
CA MET A 1 -0.68 -0.92 15.35
C MET A 1 0.38 -0.24 14.50
N ILE A 2 0.58 1.09 14.60
CA ILE A 2 1.59 1.82 13.79
C ILE A 2 3.04 1.40 14.09
N ALA A 3 3.39 1.17 15.37
CA ALA A 3 4.73 0.70 15.74
C ALA A 3 5.08 -0.66 15.08
N ALA A 4 4.13 -1.60 15.08
CA ALA A 4 4.32 -2.90 14.45
C ALA A 4 4.50 -2.82 12.93
N LEU A 5 3.86 -1.85 12.26
CA LEU A 5 4.12 -1.57 10.84
C LEU A 5 5.55 -1.06 10.63
N ALA A 6 5.99 -0.09 11.44
CA ALA A 6 7.34 0.46 11.36
C ALA A 6 8.43 -0.60 11.63
N GLU A 7 8.13 -1.57 12.49
CA GLU A 7 9.04 -2.65 12.85
C GLU A 7 8.90 -3.90 11.96
N GLY A 8 8.00 -3.88 10.96
CA GLY A 8 7.78 -5.03 10.07
C GLY A 8 7.14 -6.24 10.75
N ARG A 9 6.46 -6.06 11.88
CA ARG A 9 5.81 -7.12 12.67
C ARG A 9 4.29 -7.17 12.52
N HIS A 10 3.73 -6.40 11.57
CA HIS A 10 2.30 -6.45 11.27
C HIS A 10 1.99 -7.65 10.37
N GLY A 11 1.17 -8.59 10.85
CA GLY A 11 0.86 -9.83 10.12
C GLY A 11 0.03 -9.62 8.86
N ASP A 12 -0.70 -8.51 8.77
CA ASP A 12 -1.48 -8.14 7.59
C ASP A 12 -1.40 -6.63 7.33
N PRO A 13 -0.44 -6.15 6.53
CA PRO A 13 -0.34 -4.73 6.19
C PRO A 13 -1.54 -4.17 5.40
N PHE A 14 -2.27 -5.01 4.64
CA PHE A 14 -3.43 -4.56 3.83
C PHE A 14 -4.60 -4.11 4.70
N SER A 15 -4.73 -4.64 5.93
CA SER A 15 -5.72 -4.16 6.91
C SER A 15 -5.53 -2.69 7.31
N VAL A 16 -4.36 -2.09 7.06
CA VAL A 16 -4.06 -0.70 7.44
C VAL A 16 -3.66 0.16 6.24
N LEU A 17 -2.81 -0.35 5.36
CA LEU A 17 -2.25 0.37 4.22
C LEU A 17 -3.12 0.24 2.97
N GLY A 18 -2.94 1.15 2.01
CA GLY A 18 -3.74 1.21 0.78
C GLY A 18 -5.04 2.00 0.95
N ARG A 19 -6.04 1.64 0.15
CA ARG A 19 -7.36 2.27 0.09
C ARG A 19 -8.34 1.54 1.01
N HIS A 20 -9.07 2.31 1.83
CA HIS A 20 -10.09 1.79 2.75
C HIS A 20 -11.38 2.60 2.60
N VAL A 21 -12.51 1.92 2.41
CA VAL A 21 -13.83 2.57 2.32
C VAL A 21 -14.32 2.92 3.73
N ASN A 22 -14.83 4.15 3.90
CA ASN A 22 -15.40 4.66 5.14
C ASN A 22 -16.72 5.40 4.86
N GLY A 23 -17.81 4.66 4.70
CA GLY A 23 -19.10 5.23 4.31
C GLY A 23 -19.02 5.84 2.91
N ASP A 24 -19.25 7.15 2.80
CA ASP A 24 -19.21 7.91 1.53
C ASP A 24 -17.80 8.47 1.21
N SER A 25 -16.81 8.19 2.05
CA SER A 25 -15.41 8.57 1.82
C SER A 25 -14.50 7.35 1.70
N GLU A 26 -13.30 7.60 1.18
CA GLU A 26 -12.20 6.65 1.12
C GLU A 26 -11.00 7.25 1.87
N ILE A 27 -10.36 6.45 2.73
CA ILE A 27 -9.12 6.80 3.41
C ILE A 27 -7.97 6.04 2.76
N PHE A 28 -6.94 6.78 2.36
CA PHE A 28 -5.75 6.27 1.71
C PHE A 28 -4.58 6.36 2.68
N ARG A 29 -3.91 5.24 2.96
CA ARG A 29 -2.79 5.19 3.92
C ARG A 29 -1.53 4.65 3.29
N CYS A 30 -0.42 5.35 3.49
CA CYS A 30 0.88 5.00 2.93
C CYS A 30 1.97 5.09 3.99
N PHE A 31 2.78 4.04 4.14
CA PHE A 31 3.98 4.09 4.97
C PHE A 31 5.18 4.54 4.14
N LEU A 32 5.67 5.76 4.39
CA LEU A 32 6.66 6.47 3.58
C LEU A 32 7.87 6.95 4.41
N PRO A 33 8.81 6.06 4.77
CA PRO A 33 10.02 6.45 5.47
C PRO A 33 10.83 7.48 4.69
N ARG A 34 11.50 8.39 5.40
CA ARG A 34 12.39 9.43 4.83
C ARG A 34 11.73 10.35 3.79
N THR A 35 10.41 10.36 3.75
CA THR A 35 9.63 11.31 2.96
C THR A 35 9.44 12.57 3.79
N LYS A 36 9.34 13.75 3.16
CA LYS A 36 9.00 15.01 3.79
C LYS A 36 7.55 15.38 3.52
N ARG A 37 7.13 15.27 2.26
CA ARG A 37 5.78 15.58 1.78
C ARG A 37 5.30 14.48 0.85
N ALA A 38 3.99 14.21 0.85
CA ALA A 38 3.38 13.24 -0.03
C ALA A 38 2.02 13.71 -0.53
N TRP A 39 1.63 13.21 -1.70
CA TRP A 39 0.37 13.52 -2.37
C TRP A 39 -0.17 12.30 -3.12
N LEU A 40 -1.47 12.28 -3.40
CA LEU A 40 -2.11 11.29 -4.25
C LEU A 40 -2.33 11.84 -5.67
N ASP A 41 -1.81 11.14 -6.69
CA ASP A 41 -1.87 11.43 -8.13
C ASP A 41 -1.26 12.75 -8.62
N ASP A 42 -1.49 13.86 -7.91
CA ASP A 42 -0.92 15.18 -8.16
C ASP A 42 -0.89 16.04 -6.87
N GLU A 43 -0.28 17.23 -6.94
CA GLU A 43 -0.05 18.08 -5.76
C GLU A 43 -1.33 18.70 -5.15
N SER A 44 -2.49 18.59 -5.80
CA SER A 44 -3.77 19.10 -5.27
C SER A 44 -4.36 18.23 -4.16
N ARG A 45 -3.87 17.00 -3.99
CA ARG A 45 -4.33 16.02 -2.99
C ARG A 45 -3.22 15.70 -1.98
N PRO A 46 -2.86 16.64 -1.08
CA PRO A 46 -1.79 16.43 -0.11
C PRO A 46 -2.19 15.37 0.92
N MET A 47 -1.23 14.51 1.26
CA MET A 47 -1.36 13.57 2.37
C MET A 47 -0.83 14.21 3.66
N THR A 48 -1.51 13.97 4.76
CA THR A 48 -1.12 14.41 6.10
C THR A 48 -0.33 13.30 6.78
N ARG A 49 0.86 13.63 7.31
CA ARG A 49 1.62 12.70 8.13
C ARG A 49 0.97 12.52 9.49
N VAL A 50 0.72 11.28 9.90
CA VAL A 50 0.35 10.94 11.27
C VAL A 50 1.52 11.22 12.20
N THR A 51 1.29 12.11 13.17
CA THR A 51 2.32 12.64 14.07
C THR A 51 3.14 11.52 14.74
N GLY A 52 4.46 11.68 14.75
CA GLY A 52 5.38 10.71 15.36
C GLY A 52 5.58 9.42 14.56
N SER A 53 5.20 9.39 13.28
CA SER A 53 5.33 8.21 12.42
C SER A 53 5.74 8.56 10.99
N ASP A 54 6.03 7.53 10.21
CA ASP A 54 6.16 7.59 8.75
C ASP A 54 4.89 7.18 8.01
N LEU A 55 3.74 7.19 8.69
CA LEU A 55 2.43 6.96 8.08
C LEU A 55 1.84 8.27 7.56
N PHE A 56 1.33 8.24 6.34
CA PHE A 56 0.63 9.36 5.69
C PHE A 56 -0.79 8.95 5.34
N GLU A 57 -1.73 9.87 5.50
CA GLU A 57 -3.15 9.66 5.27
C GLU A 57 -3.75 10.77 4.39
N HIS A 58 -4.70 10.40 3.55
CA HIS A 58 -5.54 11.34 2.81
C HIS A 58 -6.96 10.79 2.77
N GLU A 59 -7.96 11.65 2.90
CA GLU A 59 -9.37 11.30 2.78
C GLU A 59 -9.94 11.97 1.54
N ALA A 60 -10.64 11.21 0.71
CA ALA A 60 -11.30 11.69 -0.50
C ALA A 60 -12.74 11.17 -0.57
N ALA A 61 -13.56 11.77 -1.42
CA ALA A 61 -14.88 11.21 -1.70
C ALA A 61 -14.76 9.82 -2.36
N ALA A 62 -15.70 8.92 -2.09
CA ALA A 62 -15.66 7.58 -2.68
C ALA A 62 -15.66 7.63 -4.22
N GLY A 63 -14.69 6.96 -4.83
CA GLY A 63 -14.56 6.87 -6.30
C GLY A 63 -13.85 8.06 -6.95
N GLU A 64 -13.32 9.00 -6.16
CA GLU A 64 -12.60 10.17 -6.70
C GLU A 64 -11.22 9.81 -7.29
N LEU A 65 -10.66 8.68 -6.86
CA LEU A 65 -9.34 8.19 -7.28
C LEU A 65 -9.45 6.87 -8.07
N PRO A 66 -8.63 6.69 -9.13
CA PRO A 66 -8.60 5.46 -9.92
C PRO A 66 -8.16 4.27 -9.05
N PRO A 67 -8.56 3.02 -9.35
CA PRO A 67 -8.26 1.85 -8.52
C PRO A 67 -6.79 1.75 -8.11
N HIS A 68 -5.88 1.99 -9.07
CA HIS A 68 -4.44 2.09 -8.85
C HIS A 68 -3.98 3.54 -9.01
N TYR A 69 -3.96 4.27 -7.89
CA TYR A 69 -3.46 5.64 -7.83
C TYR A 69 -1.95 5.68 -7.65
N ARG A 70 -1.35 6.84 -7.96
CA ARG A 70 0.06 7.11 -7.72
C ARG A 70 0.25 7.86 -6.40
N ILE A 71 1.35 7.55 -5.75
CA ILE A 71 1.89 8.32 -4.63
C ILE A 71 3.03 9.18 -5.19
N LEU A 72 2.91 10.48 -5.00
CA LEU A 72 3.98 11.44 -5.23
C LEU A 72 4.60 11.74 -3.88
N SER A 73 5.92 11.66 -3.77
CA SER A 73 6.64 11.92 -2.52
C SER A 73 7.86 12.77 -2.77
N GLU A 74 8.14 13.68 -1.84
CA GLU A 74 9.34 14.51 -1.85
C GLU A 74 10.16 14.24 -0.59
N ASP A 75 11.47 14.05 -0.73
CA ASP A 75 12.40 13.83 0.40
C ASP A 75 12.89 15.15 1.03
N GLU A 76 13.70 15.06 2.10
CA GLU A 76 14.27 16.24 2.76
C GLU A 76 15.25 17.05 1.89
N ARG A 77 15.77 16.46 0.81
CA ARG A 77 16.67 17.11 -0.17
C ARG A 77 15.89 17.71 -1.34
N GLY A 78 14.56 17.59 -1.36
CA GLY A 78 13.71 18.07 -2.44
C GLY A 78 13.64 17.13 -3.65
N HIS A 79 14.19 15.91 -3.56
CA HIS A 79 14.02 14.93 -4.63
C HIS A 79 12.59 14.40 -4.65
N ARG A 80 12.04 14.29 -5.85
CA ARG A 80 10.67 13.85 -6.09
C ARG A 80 10.65 12.45 -6.68
N HIS A 81 9.72 11.65 -6.17
CA HIS A 81 9.48 10.28 -6.63
C HIS A 81 7.99 10.11 -6.90
N ALA A 82 7.66 9.36 -7.93
CA ALA A 82 6.29 8.96 -8.24
C ALA A 82 6.25 7.45 -8.44
N ARG A 83 5.29 6.77 -7.83
CA ARG A 83 5.08 5.33 -7.97
C ARG A 83 3.62 4.97 -7.75
N LEU A 84 3.17 3.84 -8.28
CA LEU A 84 1.89 3.28 -7.86
C LEU A 84 1.97 2.81 -6.40
N ASP A 85 0.86 2.90 -5.68
CA ASP A 85 0.79 2.31 -4.34
C ASP A 85 0.84 0.78 -4.44
N PRO A 86 1.83 0.10 -3.85
CA PRO A 86 1.87 -1.36 -3.82
C PRO A 86 0.64 -1.98 -3.15
N TYR A 87 0.03 -1.29 -2.19
CA TYR A 87 -1.17 -1.74 -1.48
C TYR A 87 -2.48 -1.40 -2.21
N SER A 88 -2.40 -0.83 -3.43
CA SER A 88 -3.56 -0.72 -4.33
C SER A 88 -3.84 -2.00 -5.12
N PHE A 89 -2.91 -2.96 -5.09
CA PHE A 89 -3.06 -4.27 -5.73
C PHE A 89 -3.44 -5.30 -4.68
N TRP A 90 -4.57 -5.98 -4.88
CA TRP A 90 -4.95 -7.13 -4.04
C TRP A 90 -3.91 -8.26 -4.14
N PRO A 91 -3.87 -9.19 -3.16
CA PRO A 91 -3.06 -10.41 -3.26
C PRO A 91 -3.22 -11.06 -4.64
N GLN A 92 -2.08 -11.32 -5.29
CA GLN A 92 -2.02 -11.78 -6.68
C GLN A 92 -1.96 -13.30 -6.82
N LEU A 93 -1.93 -14.03 -5.69
CA LEU A 93 -1.85 -15.49 -5.68
C LEU A 93 -3.26 -16.06 -5.80
N ASP A 94 -3.41 -17.05 -6.68
CA ASP A 94 -4.66 -17.78 -6.85
C ASP A 94 -4.91 -18.71 -5.65
N ASP A 95 -6.13 -18.68 -5.12
CA ASP A 95 -6.52 -19.46 -3.95
C ASP A 95 -6.40 -20.98 -4.22
N GLY A 96 -6.71 -21.43 -5.44
CA GLY A 96 -6.61 -22.83 -5.83
C GLY A 96 -5.16 -23.32 -5.94
N GLU A 97 -4.26 -22.49 -6.46
CA GLU A 97 -2.82 -22.80 -6.45
C GLU A 97 -2.26 -22.86 -5.02
N MET A 98 -2.72 -21.96 -4.13
CA MET A 98 -2.37 -21.97 -2.70
C MET A 98 -2.88 -23.22 -1.98
N ASP A 99 -4.11 -23.66 -2.23
CA ASP A 99 -4.67 -24.89 -1.67
C ASP A 99 -3.90 -26.14 -2.13
N ALA A 100 -3.57 -26.22 -3.42
CA ALA A 100 -2.76 -27.31 -3.96
C ALA A 100 -1.35 -27.33 -3.36
N PHE A 101 -0.79 -26.16 -3.06
CA PHE A 101 0.48 -26.03 -2.35
C PHE A 101 0.38 -26.53 -0.91
N HIS A 102 -0.65 -26.11 -0.16
CA HIS A 102 -0.90 -26.58 1.21
C HIS A 102 -1.09 -28.10 1.30
N ALA A 103 -1.71 -28.72 0.30
CA ALA A 103 -1.89 -30.16 0.22
C ALA A 103 -0.61 -30.95 -0.17
N GLY A 104 0.49 -30.27 -0.49
CA GLY A 104 1.72 -30.91 -0.96
C GLY A 104 1.64 -31.47 -2.38
N HIS A 105 0.62 -31.07 -3.15
CA HIS A 105 0.35 -31.58 -4.50
C HIS A 105 0.85 -30.65 -5.62
N HIS A 106 1.40 -29.48 -5.27
CA HIS A 106 1.85 -28.49 -6.25
C HIS A 106 3.23 -28.82 -6.84
N ARG A 107 3.25 -29.58 -7.95
CA ARG A 107 4.48 -30.03 -8.64
C ARG A 107 5.38 -28.92 -9.18
N TYR A 108 4.86 -27.69 -9.30
CA TYR A 108 5.59 -26.53 -9.83
C TYR A 108 5.57 -25.35 -8.86
N ALA A 109 5.83 -25.58 -7.58
CA ALA A 109 5.78 -24.52 -6.55
C ALA A 109 6.66 -23.31 -6.89
N GLN A 110 7.73 -23.47 -7.68
CA GLN A 110 8.55 -22.37 -8.19
C GLN A 110 7.82 -21.42 -9.15
N ASN A 111 6.71 -21.85 -9.74
CA ASN A 111 5.86 -20.97 -10.55
C ASN A 111 4.95 -20.13 -9.66
N LEU A 112 4.64 -20.60 -8.43
CA LEU A 112 3.80 -19.89 -7.47
C LEU A 112 4.63 -18.98 -6.54
N LEU A 113 5.76 -19.49 -6.05
CA LEU A 113 6.63 -18.84 -5.05
C LEU A 113 7.79 -18.08 -5.70
N GLY A 114 8.27 -17.05 -4.99
CA GLY A 114 9.42 -16.24 -5.41
C GLY A 114 9.02 -14.91 -6.05
N ALA A 115 9.94 -14.30 -6.80
CA ALA A 115 9.71 -13.04 -7.49
C ALA A 115 9.40 -13.29 -8.97
N ARG A 116 8.29 -12.71 -9.44
CA ARG A 116 7.84 -12.79 -10.84
C ARG A 116 7.76 -11.38 -11.42
N ARG A 117 8.01 -11.27 -12.72
CA ARG A 117 7.97 -10.00 -13.47
C ARG A 117 6.63 -9.85 -14.17
#